data_AF-A0A3S0NL93-F1
#
_entry.id   AF-A0A3S0NL93-F1
#
_cell.length_a   1.000
_cell.length_b   1.000
_cell.length_c   1.000
_cell.angle_alpha   90.00
_cell.angle_beta   90.00
_cell.angle_gamma   90.00
#
_symmetry.space_group_name_H-M   'P 1'
#
loop_
_entity.id
_entity.type
_entity.pdbx_description
1 polymer ?
#
loop_
_entity_poly.entity_id
_entity_poly.type
_entity_poly.pdbx_seq_one_letter_code
_entity_poly.pdbx_strand_id
1 'polypeptide(L)'
;MKKNISNRGNSVQESDSAVNLYFVKQGETLESISWDLNLENYEYLREYHNARCSPLDLIPGDGTLRLLQKLCIPSSDEIQAINRTIRQNGESLRYLLPEGNIPFDISLVNGDYAVRQTESDDGVQKSEYAYELHFTYVKEEEEGIMCSFQ
;
A
#
# COMPACT_ATOMS: atom_id res chain seq x y z
N MET A 1 44.19 -1.07 -49.19
CA MET A 1 43.75 0.32 -48.93
C MET A 1 43.31 0.42 -47.47
N LYS A 2 44.02 1.20 -46.66
CA LYS A 2 43.71 1.45 -45.24
C LYS A 2 42.69 2.58 -45.18
N LYS A 3 41.59 2.43 -44.43
CA LYS A 3 40.70 3.55 -44.09
C LYS A 3 40.81 3.85 -42.59
N ASN A 4 41.16 5.11 -42.33
CA ASN A 4 41.42 5.71 -41.03
C ASN A 4 40.19 5.66 -40.11
N ILE A 5 40.41 5.24 -38.87
CA ILE A 5 39.49 5.47 -37.76
C ILE A 5 39.81 6.86 -37.21
N SER A 6 38.86 7.79 -37.33
CA SER A 6 38.93 9.09 -36.67
C SER A 6 38.12 9.02 -35.39
N ASN A 7 38.81 9.08 -34.25
CA ASN A 7 38.21 9.38 -32.96
C ASN A 7 37.63 10.79 -33.01
N ARG A 8 36.32 10.90 -32.81
CA ARG A 8 35.71 12.13 -32.31
C ARG A 8 34.96 11.76 -31.05
N GLY A 9 35.56 12.10 -29.91
CA GLY A 9 34.94 11.95 -28.62
C GLY A 9 33.64 12.74 -28.57
N ASN A 10 32.63 12.16 -27.96
CA ASN A 10 31.63 12.88 -27.21
C ASN A 10 31.48 12.16 -25.88
N SER A 11 32.02 12.80 -24.84
CA SER A 11 31.61 12.62 -23.47
C SER A 11 30.12 12.93 -23.37
N VAL A 12 29.31 11.92 -23.09
CA VAL A 12 28.02 12.12 -22.43
C VAL A 12 28.02 11.18 -21.24
N GLN A 13 28.44 11.72 -20.10
CA GLN A 13 27.93 11.26 -18.83
C GLN A 13 26.48 11.72 -18.78
N GLU A 14 25.54 10.83 -19.08
CA GLU A 14 24.19 10.94 -18.57
C GLU A 14 23.98 9.70 -17.73
N SER A 15 23.86 9.94 -16.43
CA SER A 15 23.56 8.94 -15.43
C SER A 15 22.18 8.34 -15.74
N ASP A 16 22.15 7.17 -16.36
CA ASP A 16 20.97 6.32 -16.39
C ASP A 16 20.62 5.96 -14.94
N SER A 17 19.71 6.72 -14.32
CA SER A 17 18.99 6.23 -13.16
C SER A 17 18.16 5.05 -13.67
N ALA A 18 18.63 3.82 -13.42
CA ALA A 18 17.97 2.61 -13.86
C ALA A 18 16.47 2.66 -13.48
N VAL A 19 15.60 2.80 -14.48
CA VAL A 19 14.16 2.78 -14.27
C VAL A 19 13.80 1.40 -13.78
N ASN A 20 13.22 1.30 -12.58
CA ASN A 20 12.76 0.03 -12.04
C ASN A 20 11.54 -0.45 -12.83
N LEU A 21 11.58 -1.72 -13.24
CA LEU A 21 10.58 -2.31 -14.11
C LEU A 21 9.87 -3.46 -13.43
N TYR A 22 8.55 -3.50 -13.61
CA TYR A 22 7.67 -4.54 -13.11
C TYR A 22 6.85 -5.13 -14.26
N PHE A 23 6.58 -6.43 -14.22
CA PHE A 23 5.73 -7.10 -15.20
C PHE A 23 4.44 -7.54 -14.53
N VAL A 24 3.31 -7.01 -15.03
CA VAL A 24 1.98 -7.29 -14.48
C VAL A 24 1.63 -8.76 -14.60
N LYS A 25 1.25 -9.39 -13.49
CA LYS A 25 0.78 -10.78 -13.45
C LYS A 25 -0.72 -10.87 -13.70
N GLN A 26 -1.21 -12.08 -13.93
CA GLN A 26 -2.62 -12.31 -14.20
C GLN A 26 -3.48 -11.92 -13.00
N GLY A 27 -4.47 -11.05 -13.23
CA GLY A 27 -5.41 -10.61 -12.21
C GLY A 27 -4.90 -9.48 -11.30
N GLU A 28 -3.68 -8.99 -11.49
CA GLU A 28 -3.18 -7.84 -10.75
C GLU A 28 -3.84 -6.55 -11.22
N THR A 29 -4.12 -5.68 -10.26
CA THR A 29 -4.63 -4.31 -10.47
C THR A 29 -3.61 -3.29 -9.98
N LEU A 30 -3.77 -2.02 -10.38
CA LEU A 30 -2.92 -0.93 -9.89
C LEU A 30 -2.96 -0.82 -8.36
N GLU A 31 -4.11 -1.03 -7.74
CA GLU A 31 -4.30 -1.08 -6.29
C GLU A 31 -3.44 -2.16 -5.66
N SER A 32 -3.52 -3.40 -6.16
CA SER A 32 -2.76 -4.52 -5.61
C SER A 32 -1.25 -4.31 -5.72
N ILE A 33 -0.77 -3.79 -6.86
CA ILE A 33 0.65 -3.51 -7.07
C ILE A 33 1.09 -2.34 -6.18
N SER A 34 0.27 -1.29 -6.05
CA SER A 34 0.58 -0.14 -5.19
C SER A 34 0.65 -0.55 -3.73
N TRP A 35 -0.23 -1.45 -3.30
CA TRP A 35 -0.19 -2.04 -1.96
C TRP A 35 1.12 -2.76 -1.69
N ASP A 36 1.55 -3.64 -2.61
CA ASP A 36 2.83 -4.37 -2.50
C ASP A 36 4.04 -3.43 -2.48
N LEU A 37 3.96 -2.30 -3.18
CA LEU A 37 4.98 -1.25 -3.19
C LEU A 37 4.91 -0.31 -1.95
N ASN A 38 3.92 -0.46 -1.07
CA ASN A 38 3.61 0.50 -0.01
C ASN A 38 3.34 1.93 -0.52
N LEU A 39 2.83 2.06 -1.76
CA LEU A 39 2.37 3.34 -2.30
C LEU A 39 0.92 3.58 -1.86
N GLU A 40 0.66 4.74 -1.28
CA GLU A 40 -0.61 5.00 -0.57
C GLU A 40 -1.80 5.32 -1.46
N ASN A 41 -1.56 5.59 -2.74
CA ASN A 41 -2.59 5.85 -3.72
C ASN A 41 -2.10 5.35 -5.08
N TYR A 42 -2.90 4.50 -5.72
CA TYR A 42 -2.54 3.83 -6.97
C TYR A 42 -2.59 4.75 -8.20
N GLU A 43 -3.33 5.86 -8.12
CA GLU A 43 -3.36 6.86 -9.19
C GLU A 43 -1.96 7.44 -9.44
N TYR A 44 -1.19 7.61 -8.38
CA TYR A 44 0.19 8.07 -8.48
C TYR A 44 1.11 7.05 -9.17
N LEU A 45 0.84 5.75 -9.08
CA LEU A 45 1.56 4.73 -9.84
C LEU A 45 1.24 4.82 -11.34
N ARG A 46 -0.04 5.07 -11.66
CA ARG A 46 -0.49 5.30 -13.04
C ARG A 46 0.20 6.51 -13.64
N GLU A 47 0.19 7.64 -12.94
CA GLU A 47 0.85 8.88 -13.37
C GLU A 47 2.37 8.71 -13.50
N TYR A 48 3.00 8.06 -12.52
CA TYR A 48 4.43 7.79 -12.53
C TYR A 48 4.85 6.98 -13.77
N HIS A 49 4.09 5.94 -14.09
CA HIS A 49 4.32 5.12 -15.28
C HIS A 49 4.04 5.90 -16.57
N ASN A 50 2.88 6.56 -16.67
CA ASN A 50 2.45 7.26 -17.88
C ASN A 50 3.38 8.41 -18.28
N ALA A 51 4.06 9.02 -17.30
CA ALA A 51 5.09 10.04 -17.55
C ALA A 51 6.40 9.48 -18.13
N ARG A 52 6.62 8.16 -18.06
CA ARG A 52 7.90 7.49 -18.39
C ARG A 52 7.78 6.42 -19.47
N CYS A 53 6.56 6.10 -19.91
CA CYS A 53 6.31 5.06 -20.90
C CYS A 53 6.13 5.63 -22.30
N SER A 54 6.12 4.74 -23.29
CA SER A 54 5.69 5.08 -24.66
C SER A 54 4.19 5.36 -24.68
N PRO A 55 3.66 6.19 -25.60
CA PRO A 55 2.22 6.40 -25.76
C PRO A 55 1.40 5.11 -25.93
N LEU A 56 2.00 4.02 -26.43
CA LEU A 56 1.36 2.72 -26.61
C LEU A 56 1.23 1.90 -25.32
N ASP A 57 1.98 2.28 -24.29
CA ASP A 57 2.04 1.62 -23.00
C ASP A 57 1.26 2.37 -21.92
N LEU A 58 0.66 3.52 -22.27
CA LEU A 58 -0.15 4.31 -21.35
C LEU A 58 -1.25 3.46 -20.72
N ILE A 59 -1.36 3.61 -19.41
CA ILE A 59 -2.47 3.05 -18.65
C ILE A 59 -3.67 4.00 -18.79
N PRO A 60 -4.82 3.51 -19.27
CA PRO A 60 -6.03 4.31 -19.45
C PRO A 60 -6.59 4.86 -18.12
N GLY A 61 -7.55 5.78 -18.24
CA GLY A 61 -8.17 6.46 -17.08
C GLY A 61 -8.96 5.55 -16.15
N ASP A 62 -9.37 4.38 -16.61
CA ASP A 62 -10.03 3.33 -15.83
C ASP A 62 -9.02 2.40 -15.12
N GLY A 63 -7.71 2.63 -15.28
CA GLY A 63 -6.66 1.87 -14.59
C GLY A 63 -6.44 0.45 -15.10
N THR A 64 -7.10 0.04 -16.20
CA THR A 64 -7.04 -1.32 -16.71
C THR A 64 -5.61 -1.73 -17.11
N LEU A 65 -5.09 -2.80 -16.51
CA LEU A 65 -3.78 -3.37 -16.82
C LEU A 65 -3.88 -4.58 -17.76
N ARG A 66 -2.89 -4.73 -18.64
CA ARG A 66 -2.73 -5.91 -19.49
C ARG A 66 -1.77 -6.90 -18.85
N LEU A 67 -2.01 -8.19 -19.05
CA LEU A 67 -1.09 -9.25 -18.66
C LEU A 67 0.30 -9.03 -19.30
N LEU A 68 1.37 -9.18 -18.52
CA LEU A 68 2.76 -8.94 -18.90
C LEU A 68 3.05 -7.50 -19.37
N GLN A 69 2.15 -6.55 -19.10
CA GLN A 69 2.44 -5.14 -19.32
C GLN A 69 3.66 -4.73 -18.49
N LYS A 70 4.58 -4.03 -19.15
CA LYS A 70 5.76 -3.47 -18.51
C LYS A 70 5.36 -2.18 -17.81
N LEU A 71 5.42 -2.18 -16.49
CA LEU A 71 5.15 -1.05 -15.63
C LEU A 71 6.46 -0.42 -15.17
N CYS A 72 6.56 0.91 -15.23
CA CYS A 72 7.66 1.65 -14.61
C CYS A 72 7.24 1.91 -13.17
N ILE A 73 8.03 1.43 -12.22
CA ILE A 73 7.73 1.56 -10.80
C ILE A 73 8.75 2.48 -10.13
N PRO A 74 8.34 3.28 -9.13
CA PRO A 74 9.25 4.10 -8.35
C PRO A 74 10.19 3.24 -7.49
N SER A 75 11.39 3.76 -7.24
CA SER A 75 12.29 3.26 -6.18
C SER A 75 11.71 3.51 -4.78
N SER A 76 12.30 2.87 -3.75
CA SER A 76 11.85 3.07 -2.37
C SER A 76 11.91 4.53 -1.92
N ASP A 77 12.97 5.26 -2.28
CA ASP A 77 13.12 6.68 -1.95
C ASP A 77 12.07 7.55 -2.66
N GLU A 78 11.77 7.25 -3.92
CA GLU A 78 10.69 7.91 -4.67
C GLU A 78 9.32 7.60 -4.06
N ILE A 79 9.06 6.36 -3.65
CA ILE A 79 7.80 5.98 -2.96
C ILE A 79 7.62 6.82 -1.70
N GLN A 80 8.67 6.98 -0.89
CA GLN A 80 8.60 7.83 0.31
C GLN A 80 8.30 9.29 -0.03
N ALA A 81 8.90 9.81 -1.10
CA ALA A 81 8.63 11.18 -1.55
C ALA A 81 7.19 11.35 -2.05
N ILE A 82 6.72 10.42 -2.86
CA ILE A 82 5.35 10.41 -3.39
C ILE A 82 4.34 10.31 -2.24
N ASN A 83 4.54 9.40 -1.29
CA ASN A 83 3.65 9.24 -0.13
C ASN A 83 3.60 10.50 0.74
N ARG A 84 4.70 11.26 0.89
CA ARG A 84 4.65 12.56 1.58
C ARG A 84 3.73 13.54 0.87
N THR A 85 3.79 13.61 -0.46
CA THR A 85 2.90 14.46 -1.27
C THR A 85 1.44 14.01 -1.16
N ILE A 86 1.18 12.71 -1.32
CA ILE A 86 -0.16 12.12 -1.16
C ILE A 86 -0.79 12.54 0.18
N ARG A 87 -0.03 12.42 1.28
CA ARG A 87 -0.50 12.79 2.62
C ARG A 87 -0.71 14.29 2.79
N GLN A 88 0.18 15.11 2.24
CA GLN A 88 0.04 16.57 2.27
C GLN A 88 -1.22 17.05 1.53
N ASN A 89 -1.62 16.34 0.48
CA ASN A 89 -2.83 16.64 -0.29
C ASN A 89 -4.10 16.02 0.33
N GLY A 90 -3.98 15.15 1.33
CA GLY A 90 -5.12 14.41 1.89
C GLY A 90 -5.66 13.31 0.96
N GLU A 91 -4.84 12.82 0.04
CA GLU A 91 -5.22 11.86 -1.01
C GLU A 91 -4.82 10.42 -0.66
N SER A 92 -4.36 10.19 0.57
CA SER A 92 -3.95 8.86 1.01
C SER A 92 -5.17 7.93 1.07
N LEU A 93 -5.13 6.85 0.30
CA LEU A 93 -6.12 5.77 0.35
C LEU A 93 -5.75 4.72 1.39
N ARG A 94 -4.55 4.84 1.97
CA ARG A 94 -4.11 3.99 3.07
C ARG A 94 -4.34 4.73 4.37
N TYR A 95 -5.26 4.22 5.19
CA TYR A 95 -5.35 4.67 6.57
C TYR A 95 -4.15 4.12 7.35
N LEU A 96 -3.08 4.91 7.40
CA LEU A 96 -1.99 4.68 8.34
C LEU A 96 -2.44 5.26 9.67
N LEU A 97 -2.60 4.39 10.66
CA LEU A 97 -2.77 4.81 12.04
C LEU A 97 -1.67 5.82 12.39
N PRO A 98 -1.99 6.96 13.02
CA PRO A 98 -0.98 7.87 13.50
C PRO A 98 0.04 7.10 14.34
N GLU A 99 1.31 7.11 13.93
CA GLU A 99 2.41 6.39 14.61
C GLU A 99 2.24 4.86 14.69
N GLY A 100 1.33 4.26 13.91
CA GLY A 100 0.99 2.85 14.03
C GLY A 100 0.14 2.52 15.26
N ASN A 101 -0.29 3.52 16.01
CA ASN A 101 -1.02 3.35 17.26
C ASN A 101 -2.53 3.48 17.01
N ILE A 102 -3.30 2.53 17.55
CA ILE A 102 -4.75 2.67 17.65
C ILE A 102 -5.02 3.56 18.88
N PRO A 103 -5.60 4.76 18.72
CA PRO A 103 -5.93 5.59 19.87
C PRO A 103 -7.15 4.98 20.58
N PHE A 104 -6.90 4.13 21.57
CA PHE A 104 -7.93 3.64 22.47
C PHE A 104 -7.50 3.85 23.91
N ASP A 105 -8.48 4.18 24.75
CA ASP A 105 -8.23 4.35 26.18
C ASP A 105 -8.16 2.95 26.82
N ILE A 106 -6.95 2.54 27.21
CA ILE A 106 -6.72 1.24 27.86
C ILE A 106 -7.51 1.10 29.17
N SER A 107 -7.87 2.21 29.83
CA SER A 107 -8.71 2.16 31.03
C SER A 107 -10.13 1.69 30.72
N LEU A 108 -10.60 1.87 29.47
CA LEU A 108 -11.88 1.37 28.98
C LEU A 108 -11.84 -0.10 28.58
N VAL A 109 -10.71 -0.80 28.70
CA VAL A 109 -10.55 -2.23 28.40
C VAL A 109 -10.66 -3.10 29.66
N ASN A 110 -10.40 -2.54 30.85
CA ASN A 110 -10.45 -3.30 32.09
C ASN A 110 -11.86 -3.22 32.69
N GLY A 111 -12.53 -4.36 32.84
CA GLY A 111 -13.88 -4.39 33.42
C GLY A 111 -14.74 -5.56 32.98
N ASP A 112 -16.00 -5.51 33.41
CA ASP A 112 -17.03 -6.50 33.10
C ASP A 112 -17.87 -6.04 31.91
N TYR A 113 -18.02 -6.91 30.91
CA TYR A 113 -18.75 -6.62 29.67
C TYR A 113 -19.88 -7.61 29.50
N ALA A 114 -21.10 -7.08 29.32
CA ALA A 114 -22.23 -7.86 28.85
C ALA A 114 -22.14 -8.00 27.32
N VAL A 115 -21.88 -9.21 26.84
CA VAL A 115 -21.77 -9.51 25.42
C VAL A 115 -23.06 -10.11 24.92
N ARG A 116 -23.57 -9.59 23.80
CA ARG A 116 -24.67 -10.18 23.04
C ARG A 116 -24.15 -10.54 21.65
N GLN A 117 -24.13 -11.83 21.36
CA GLN A 117 -23.77 -12.36 20.06
C GLN A 117 -25.03 -12.84 19.35
N THR A 118 -25.28 -12.31 18.15
CA THR A 118 -26.39 -12.73 17.30
C THR A 118 -25.84 -13.37 16.03
N GLU A 119 -26.40 -14.52 15.65
CA GLU A 119 -26.15 -15.15 14.36
C GLU A 119 -27.37 -14.96 13.48
N SER A 120 -27.18 -14.50 12.25
CA SER A 120 -28.25 -14.33 11.28
C SER A 120 -27.85 -14.85 9.89
N ASP A 121 -28.86 -15.28 9.13
CA ASP A 121 -28.73 -15.72 7.74
C ASP A 121 -29.87 -15.10 6.94
N ASP A 122 -29.56 -14.47 5.82
CA ASP A 122 -30.51 -13.69 5.01
C ASP A 122 -31.41 -12.72 5.83
N GLY A 123 -30.84 -12.12 6.87
CA GLY A 123 -31.55 -11.18 7.76
C GLY A 123 -32.48 -11.84 8.79
N VAL A 124 -32.57 -13.18 8.82
CA VAL A 124 -33.30 -13.93 9.83
C VAL A 124 -32.35 -14.35 10.94
N GLN A 125 -32.62 -13.93 12.18
CA GLN A 125 -31.84 -14.31 13.35
C GLN A 125 -32.02 -15.81 13.67
N LYS A 126 -30.92 -16.55 13.67
CA LYS A 126 -30.87 -17.99 13.97
C LYS A 126 -30.66 -18.27 15.46
N SER A 127 -29.76 -17.52 16.08
CA SER A 127 -29.38 -17.75 17.47
C SER A 127 -28.98 -16.45 18.16
N GLU A 128 -29.10 -16.43 19.48
CA GLU A 128 -28.59 -15.36 20.33
C GLU A 128 -27.94 -15.97 21.57
N TYR A 129 -26.72 -15.53 21.85
CA TYR A 129 -25.98 -15.88 23.04
C TYR A 129 -25.70 -14.62 23.83
N ALA A 130 -25.99 -14.67 25.13
CA ALA A 130 -25.62 -13.64 26.08
C ALA A 130 -24.69 -14.23 27.12
N TYR A 131 -23.55 -13.60 27.32
CA TYR A 131 -22.56 -14.00 28.33
C TYR A 131 -21.83 -12.76 28.85
N GLU A 132 -21.24 -12.90 30.03
CA GLU A 132 -20.41 -11.87 30.63
C GLU A 132 -18.94 -12.23 30.39
N LEU A 133 -18.13 -11.23 30.06
CA LEU A 133 -16.69 -11.35 29.94
C LEU A 133 -16.03 -10.41 30.94
N HIS A 134 -15.08 -10.92 31.70
CA HIS A 134 -14.18 -10.09 32.48
C HIS A 134 -12.88 -9.88 31.71
N PHE A 135 -12.55 -8.62 31.42
CA PHE A 135 -11.32 -8.26 30.75
C PHE A 135 -10.35 -7.69 31.76
N THR A 136 -9.13 -8.24 31.78
CA THR A 136 -8.04 -7.72 32.59
C THR A 136 -6.88 -7.32 31.69
N TYR A 137 -6.43 -6.07 31.86
CA TYR A 137 -5.19 -5.60 31.27
C TYR A 137 -4.00 -6.15 32.05
N VAL A 138 -3.08 -6.83 31.36
CA VAL A 138 -1.97 -7.53 32.01
C VAL A 138 -0.73 -6.64 32.07
N LYS A 139 -0.31 -6.04 30.95
CA LYS A 139 0.87 -5.16 30.88
C LYS A 139 1.06 -4.49 29.51
N GLU A 140 1.80 -3.38 29.51
CA GLU A 140 2.42 -2.77 28.32
C GLU A 140 3.83 -3.35 28.16
N GLU A 141 4.16 -3.87 26.98
CA GLU A 141 5.51 -4.24 26.60
C GLU A 141 5.98 -3.38 25.42
N GLU A 142 7.29 -3.29 25.19
CA GLU A 142 7.88 -2.47 24.12
C GLU A 142 7.35 -2.82 22.71
N GLU A 143 6.74 -4.00 22.54
CA GLU A 143 6.18 -4.50 21.27
C GLU A 143 4.63 -4.56 21.23
N GLY A 144 3.92 -4.15 22.30
CA GLY A 144 2.46 -4.10 22.28
C GLY A 144 1.75 -4.29 23.62
N ILE A 145 0.42 -4.44 23.54
CA ILE A 145 -0.50 -4.53 24.68
C ILE A 145 -0.99 -5.98 24.82
N MET A 146 -0.81 -6.57 26.01
CA MET A 146 -1.32 -7.91 26.32
C MET A 146 -2.59 -7.85 27.17
N CYS A 147 -3.64 -8.54 26.72
CA CYS A 147 -4.93 -8.65 27.41
C CYS A 147 -5.28 -10.13 27.64
N SER A 148 -5.95 -10.43 28.76
CA SER A 148 -6.49 -11.76 29.05
C SER A 148 -8.00 -11.70 29.27
N PHE A 149 -8.68 -12.79 28.90
CA PHE A 149 -10.13 -12.97 28.99
C PHE A 149 -10.42 -14.15 29.92
N GLN A 150 -11.38 -14.01 30.82
CA GLN A 150 -11.86 -15.07 31.71
C GLN A 150 -13.38 -15.17 31.69
#